data_AF-A0ABD1TL87-F1
#
_entry.id   AF-A0ABD1TL87-F1
#
_cell.length_a   1.000
_cell.length_b   1.000
_cell.length_c   1.000
_cell.angle_alpha   90.00
_cell.angle_beta   90.00
_cell.angle_gamma   90.00
#
_symmetry.space_group_name_H-M   'P 1'
#
loop_
_entity.id
_entity.type
_entity.pdbx_description
1 polymer ?
#
loop_
_entity_poly.entity_id
_entity_poly.type
_entity_poly.pdbx_seq_one_letter_code
_entity_poly.pdbx_strand_id
1 'polypeptide(L)'
;MIQKEDVFSRRFARKQVIEFRKTVKDKLALPLLYELCEKAGVGLPSRFMQLPSDLKLKIFESLPGVDVARLSCVCLELKDLGSSEDLWKLKFTEESGDRLSQNWSWRRTFALFWQDQKKKRATQNRIQPPWHCRIYS
;
A
#
# COMPACT_ATOMS: atom_id res chain seq x y z
N MET A 1 -20.30 18.98 21.76
CA MET A 1 -20.45 17.63 21.18
C MET A 1 -20.57 17.65 19.65
N ILE A 2 -19.99 18.63 18.94
CA ILE A 2 -20.27 18.87 17.50
C ILE A 2 -19.21 18.24 16.56
N GLN A 3 -18.09 17.71 17.07
CA GLN A 3 -16.99 17.24 16.21
C GLN A 3 -17.06 15.77 15.76
N LYS A 4 -17.83 14.91 16.42
CA LYS A 4 -17.87 13.47 16.06
C LYS A 4 -18.78 13.18 14.86
N GLU A 5 -19.89 13.90 14.72
CA GLU A 5 -20.87 13.71 13.64
C GLU A 5 -20.35 14.19 12.29
N ASP A 6 -19.61 15.31 12.26
CA ASP A 6 -18.99 15.84 11.05
C ASP A 6 -17.88 14.93 10.52
N VAL A 7 -17.04 14.37 11.40
CA VAL A 7 -15.97 13.43 11.02
C VAL A 7 -16.54 12.09 10.53
N PHE A 8 -17.60 11.60 11.17
CA PHE A 8 -18.30 10.38 10.74
C PHE A 8 -18.93 10.57 9.36
N SER A 9 -19.65 11.68 9.16
CA SER A 9 -20.28 12.05 7.88
C SER A 9 -19.26 12.14 6.75
N ARG A 10 -18.09 12.76 6.99
CA ARG A 10 -17.00 12.84 5.99
C ARG A 10 -16.41 11.47 5.65
N ARG A 11 -16.24 10.57 6.63
CA ARG A 11 -15.74 9.21 6.38
C ARG A 11 -16.74 8.39 5.56
N PHE A 12 -18.02 8.51 5.90
CA PHE A 12 -19.09 7.84 5.16
C PHE A 12 -19.18 8.34 3.72
N ALA A 13 -19.17 9.66 3.51
CA ALA A 13 -19.16 10.26 2.18
C ALA A 13 -17.94 9.82 1.36
N ARG A 14 -16.73 9.81 1.96
CA ARG A 14 -15.52 9.31 1.28
C ARG A 14 -15.66 7.85 0.86
N LYS A 15 -16.19 6.99 1.73
CA LYS A 15 -16.38 5.56 1.40
C LYS A 15 -17.31 5.39 0.21
N GLN A 16 -18.42 6.11 0.19
CA GLN A 16 -19.36 6.09 -0.94
C GLN A 16 -18.72 6.59 -2.25
N VAL A 17 -17.96 7.67 -2.20
CA VAL A 17 -17.24 8.19 -3.39
C VAL A 17 -16.23 7.16 -3.92
N ILE A 18 -15.51 6.47 -3.04
CA ILE A 18 -14.55 5.42 -3.42
C ILE A 18 -15.28 4.24 -4.07
N GLU A 19 -16.37 3.77 -3.48
CA GLU A 19 -17.16 2.65 -4.00
C GLU A 19 -17.84 2.96 -5.33
N PHE A 20 -18.41 4.16 -5.45
CA PHE A 20 -18.98 4.67 -6.70
C PHE A 20 -17.90 4.74 -7.79
N ARG A 21 -16.74 5.34 -7.47
CA ARG A 21 -15.61 5.43 -8.39
C ARG A 21 -15.14 4.04 -8.84
N LYS A 22 -15.02 3.09 -7.91
CA LYS A 22 -14.68 1.69 -8.21
C LYS A 22 -15.67 1.10 -9.21
N THR A 23 -16.97 1.21 -8.93
CA THR A 23 -18.03 0.64 -9.76
C THR A 23 -18.06 1.26 -11.16
N VAL A 24 -18.07 2.59 -11.25
CA VAL A 24 -18.09 3.29 -12.54
C VAL A 24 -16.84 2.99 -13.36
N LYS A 25 -15.66 3.00 -12.73
CA LYS A 25 -14.42 2.72 -13.45
C LYS A 25 -14.36 1.28 -13.93
N ASP A 26 -14.65 0.31 -13.06
CA ASP A 26 -14.46 -1.13 -13.34
C ASP A 26 -15.55 -1.67 -14.28
N LYS A 27 -16.79 -1.18 -14.20
CA LYS A 27 -17.92 -1.70 -15.00
C LYS A 27 -18.28 -0.88 -16.23
N LEU A 28 -17.86 0.38 -16.31
CA LEU A 28 -18.26 1.28 -17.40
C LEU A 28 -17.05 1.89 -18.10
N ALA A 29 -16.19 2.61 -17.37
CA ALA A 29 -15.10 3.36 -18.00
C ALA A 29 -14.05 2.45 -18.65
N LEU A 30 -13.66 1.35 -18.00
CA LEU A 30 -12.66 0.43 -18.53
C LEU A 30 -13.13 -0.31 -19.79
N PRO A 31 -14.33 -0.91 -19.85
CA PRO A 31 -14.87 -1.50 -21.08
C PRO A 31 -14.91 -0.50 -22.24
N LEU A 32 -15.43 0.71 -22.01
CA LEU A 32 -15.50 1.75 -23.03
C LEU A 32 -14.11 2.17 -23.51
N LEU A 33 -13.15 2.33 -22.59
CA LEU A 33 -11.78 2.67 -22.94
C LEU A 33 -11.11 1.57 -23.77
N TYR A 34 -11.38 0.30 -23.46
CA TYR A 34 -10.86 -0.83 -24.23
C TYR A 34 -11.37 -0.79 -25.67
N GLU A 35 -12.68 -0.63 -25.86
CA GLU A 35 -13.28 -0.53 -27.20
C GLU A 35 -12.76 0.67 -28.00
N LEU A 36 -12.59 1.82 -27.34
CA LEU A 36 -12.06 3.02 -27.99
C LEU A 36 -10.58 2.87 -28.37
N CYS A 37 -9.77 2.28 -27.49
CA CYS A 37 -8.37 2.00 -27.79
C CYS A 37 -8.22 1.01 -28.95
N GLU A 38 -9.05 -0.03 -28.97
CA GLU A 38 -9.11 -1.02 -30.05
C GLU A 38 -9.50 -0.37 -31.39
N LYS A 39 -10.56 0.44 -31.41
CA LYS A 39 -11.02 1.15 -32.61
C LYS A 39 -10.02 2.20 -33.10
N ALA A 40 -9.32 2.88 -32.19
CA ALA A 40 -8.35 3.91 -32.53
C ALA A 40 -6.95 3.36 -32.84
N GLY A 41 -6.71 2.05 -32.67
CA GLY A 41 -5.40 1.42 -32.86
C GLY A 41 -4.34 1.94 -31.88
N VAL A 42 -4.74 2.51 -30.74
CA VAL A 42 -3.82 3.05 -29.74
C VAL A 42 -3.53 2.03 -28.66
N GLY A 43 -2.30 2.06 -28.14
CA GLY A 43 -1.89 1.19 -27.04
C GLY A 43 -2.75 1.40 -25.81
N LEU A 44 -3.18 0.29 -25.20
CA LEU A 44 -3.90 0.28 -23.95
C LEU A 44 -3.07 0.93 -22.83
N PRO A 45 -3.67 1.72 -21.92
CA PRO A 45 -2.97 2.23 -20.74
C PRO A 45 -2.45 1.07 -19.88
N SER A 46 -1.50 1.33 -18.96
CA SER A 46 -0.81 0.25 -18.25
C SER A 46 -1.77 -0.83 -17.70
N ARG A 47 -1.48 -2.10 -17.98
CA ARG A 47 -2.34 -3.25 -17.65
C ARG A 47 -2.70 -3.31 -16.18
N PHE A 48 -1.81 -2.87 -15.29
CA PHE A 48 -2.06 -2.80 -13.85
C PHE A 48 -3.21 -1.84 -13.50
N MET A 49 -3.27 -0.67 -14.14
CA MET A 49 -4.33 0.33 -13.88
C MET A 49 -5.69 -0.10 -14.43
N GLN A 50 -5.73 -1.10 -15.31
CA GLN A 50 -6.98 -1.69 -15.82
C GLN A 50 -7.53 -2.81 -14.95
N LEU A 51 -6.77 -3.27 -13.96
CA LEU A 51 -7.27 -4.34 -13.09
C LEU A 51 -8.45 -3.84 -12.25
N PRO A 52 -9.48 -4.67 -12.03
CA PRO A 52 -10.49 -4.44 -11.03
C PRO A 52 -9.85 -4.14 -9.67
N SER A 53 -10.50 -3.31 -8.88
CA SER A 53 -9.92 -2.80 -7.64
C SER A 53 -9.64 -3.92 -6.62
N ASP A 54 -10.39 -5.03 -6.68
CA ASP A 54 -10.17 -6.21 -5.83
C ASP A 54 -8.90 -6.98 -6.20
N LEU A 55 -8.57 -7.05 -7.49
CA LEU A 55 -7.31 -7.66 -7.94
C LEU A 55 -6.11 -6.79 -7.57
N LYS A 56 -6.25 -5.46 -7.70
CA LYS A 56 -5.22 -4.52 -7.23
C LYS A 56 -4.98 -4.67 -5.73
N LEU A 57 -6.04 -4.84 -4.94
CA LEU A 57 -5.94 -5.04 -3.50
C LEU A 57 -5.22 -6.35 -3.14
N LYS A 58 -5.53 -7.47 -3.83
CA LYS A 58 -4.78 -8.73 -3.66
C LYS A 58 -3.29 -8.60 -3.98
N ILE A 59 -2.95 -7.79 -4.99
CA ILE A 59 -1.55 -7.48 -5.30
C ILE A 59 -0.92 -6.72 -4.14
N PHE A 60 -1.60 -5.73 -3.56
CA PHE A 60 -1.12 -5.01 -2.37
C PHE A 60 -0.93 -5.95 -1.17
N GLU A 61 -1.86 -6.89 -0.95
CA GLU A 61 -1.74 -7.92 0.09
C GLU A 61 -0.57 -8.89 -0.16
N SER A 62 -0.11 -9.04 -1.40
CA SER A 62 1.02 -9.93 -1.73
C SER A 62 2.38 -9.24 -1.61
N LEU A 63 2.41 -7.91 -1.48
CA LEU A 63 3.65 -7.13 -1.46
C LEU A 63 4.21 -6.94 -0.05
N PRO A 64 5.54 -6.77 0.12
CA PRO A 64 6.12 -6.30 1.38
C PRO A 64 5.56 -4.92 1.76
N GLY A 65 5.45 -4.62 3.05
CA GLY A 65 4.85 -3.37 3.52
C GLY A 65 5.57 -2.11 3.02
N VAL A 66 6.88 -2.21 2.75
CA VAL A 66 7.67 -1.12 2.13
C VAL A 66 7.21 -0.82 0.70
N ASP A 67 6.92 -1.84 -0.10
CA ASP A 67 6.49 -1.67 -1.48
C ASP A 67 5.03 -1.20 -1.55
N VAL A 68 4.20 -1.64 -0.60
CA VAL A 68 2.86 -1.08 -0.39
C VAL A 68 2.93 0.43 -0.12
N ALA A 69 3.85 0.88 0.74
CA ALA A 69 4.04 2.31 1.01
C ALA A 69 4.42 3.08 -0.27
N ARG A 70 5.32 2.52 -1.08
CA ARG A 70 5.77 3.13 -2.34
C ARG A 70 4.64 3.22 -3.36
N LEU A 71 3.90 2.15 -3.58
CA LEU A 71 2.76 2.13 -4.51
C LEU A 71 1.67 3.12 -4.09
N SER A 72 1.45 3.29 -2.78
CA SER A 72 0.49 4.25 -2.23
C SER A 72 0.82 5.71 -2.57
N CYS A 73 2.06 6.02 -2.97
CA CYS A 73 2.48 7.36 -3.35
C CYS A 73 2.36 7.65 -4.86
N VAL A 74 2.07 6.65 -5.70
CA VAL A 74 2.12 6.78 -7.17
C VAL A 74 0.91 7.56 -7.71
N CYS A 75 -0.30 7.27 -7.23
CA CYS A 75 -1.50 7.99 -7.65
C CYS A 75 -2.61 7.90 -6.60
N LEU A 76 -3.67 8.71 -6.78
CA LEU A 76 -4.77 8.79 -5.82
C LEU A 76 -5.49 7.45 -5.60
N GLU A 77 -5.67 6.67 -6.67
CA GLU A 77 -6.31 5.36 -6.57
C GLU A 77 -5.50 4.38 -5.71
N LEU A 78 -4.20 4.33 -5.93
CA LEU A 78 -3.30 3.46 -5.17
C LEU A 78 -3.12 3.95 -3.73
N LYS A 79 -3.17 5.27 -3.52
CA LYS A 79 -3.23 5.87 -2.18
C LYS A 79 -4.48 5.43 -1.44
N ASP A 80 -5.64 5.41 -2.09
CA ASP A 80 -6.90 4.99 -1.49
C ASP A 80 -6.88 3.50 -1.13
N LEU A 81 -6.34 2.63 -1.99
CA LEU A 81 -6.16 1.20 -1.72
C LEU A 81 -5.16 0.94 -0.59
N GLY A 82 -3.99 1.57 -0.68
CA GLY A 82 -3.00 1.56 0.38
C GLY A 82 -3.54 2.11 1.69
N SER A 83 -4.59 2.94 1.62
CA SER A 83 -5.53 3.42 2.65
C SER A 83 -5.77 2.54 3.89
N SER A 84 -5.94 1.24 3.60
CA SER A 84 -6.73 0.32 4.42
C SER A 84 -6.03 -0.07 5.72
N GLU A 85 -6.68 0.14 6.86
CA GLU A 85 -6.16 -0.32 8.16
C GLU A 85 -6.01 -1.85 8.21
N ASP A 86 -6.91 -2.60 7.57
CA ASP A 86 -6.84 -4.06 7.51
C ASP A 86 -5.59 -4.54 6.75
N LEU A 87 -5.24 -3.83 5.67
CA LEU A 87 -4.02 -4.10 4.91
C LEU A 87 -2.77 -3.89 5.77
N TRP A 88 -2.69 -2.78 6.51
CA TRP A 88 -1.53 -2.51 7.36
C TRP A 88 -1.47 -3.40 8.59
N LYS A 89 -2.62 -3.85 9.11
CA LYS A 89 -2.68 -4.89 10.14
C LYS A 89 -2.09 -6.19 9.62
N LEU A 90 -2.48 -6.65 8.43
CA LEU A 90 -1.92 -7.83 7.76
C LEU A 90 -0.39 -7.72 7.60
N LYS A 91 0.09 -6.61 7.01
CA LYS A 91 1.52 -6.37 6.79
C LYS A 91 2.31 -6.34 8.08
N PHE A 92 1.74 -5.75 9.13
CA PHE A 92 2.38 -5.73 10.43
C PHE A 92 2.46 -7.12 11.06
N THR A 93 1.39 -7.93 10.99
CA THR A 93 1.40 -9.30 11.52
C THR A 93 2.40 -10.20 10.80
N GLU A 94 2.51 -10.05 9.47
CA GLU A 94 3.48 -10.81 8.65
C GLU A 94 4.93 -10.49 9.00
N GLU A 95 5.26 -9.20 9.21
CA GLU A 95 6.67 -8.78 9.36
C GLU A 95 7.15 -8.68 10.82
N SER A 96 6.25 -8.44 11.78
CA SER A 96 6.63 -8.16 13.18
C SER A 96 6.52 -9.36 14.13
N GLY A 97 5.73 -10.38 13.76
CA GLY A 97 5.40 -11.54 14.59
C GLY A 97 4.63 -11.14 15.86
N ASP A 98 3.29 -11.17 15.79
CA ASP A 98 2.31 -10.99 16.89
C ASP A 98 2.63 -9.99 18.02
N ARG A 99 3.35 -8.91 17.72
CA ARG A 99 3.62 -7.84 18.69
C ARG A 99 2.35 -7.02 18.86
N LEU A 100 1.97 -6.73 20.10
CA LEU A 100 0.77 -5.93 20.37
C LEU A 100 0.90 -4.53 19.79
N SER A 101 -0.10 -4.12 19.02
CA SER A 101 -0.22 -2.73 18.57
C SER A 101 -0.43 -1.81 19.75
N GLN A 102 0.36 -0.74 19.82
CA GLN A 102 -0.01 0.40 20.64
C GLN A 102 -1.24 1.11 20.03
N ASN A 103 -1.88 1.97 20.82
CA ASN A 103 -3.16 2.67 20.59
C ASN A 103 -3.20 3.63 19.35
N TRP A 104 -2.41 3.35 18.30
CA TRP A 104 -2.21 4.15 17.09
C TRP A 104 -2.70 3.40 15.85
N SER A 105 -2.78 4.08 14.70
CA SER A 105 -3.09 3.44 13.42
C SER A 105 -2.01 2.43 13.03
N TRP A 106 -2.41 1.32 12.40
CA TRP A 106 -1.49 0.23 12.01
C TRP A 106 -0.37 0.73 11.09
N ARG A 107 -0.69 1.71 10.24
CA ARG A 107 0.28 2.43 9.41
C ARG A 107 1.40 3.08 10.19
N ARG A 108 1.07 3.77 11.29
CA ARG A 108 2.07 4.42 12.15
C ARG A 108 2.88 3.38 12.90
N THR A 109 2.22 2.36 13.44
CA THR A 109 2.88 1.25 14.13
C THR A 109 3.88 0.54 13.20
N PHE A 110 3.49 0.27 11.95
CA PHE A 110 4.36 -0.29 10.92
C PHE A 110 5.56 0.63 10.62
N ALA A 111 5.32 1.92 10.41
CA ALA A 111 6.39 2.88 10.13
C ALA A 111 7.43 2.94 11.27
N LEU A 112 6.98 2.91 12.53
CA LEU A 112 7.87 2.86 13.68
C LEU A 112 8.68 1.57 13.74
N PHE A 113 8.01 0.42 13.54
CA PHE A 113 8.66 -0.88 13.50
C PHE A 113 9.76 -0.93 12.42
N TRP A 114 9.46 -0.45 11.22
CA TRP A 114 10.42 -0.40 10.12
C TRP A 114 11.62 0.51 10.42
N GLN A 115 11.39 1.65 11.09
CA GLN A 115 12.47 2.54 11.52
C GLN A 115 13.40 1.88 12.55
N ASP A 116 12.84 1.16 13.51
CA ASP A 116 13.62 0.42 14.52
C ASP A 116 14.44 -0.71 13.87
N GLN A 117 13.84 -1.48 12.97
CA GLN A 117 14.52 -2.48 12.14
C GLN A 117 15.69 -1.87 11.36
N LYS A 118 15.49 -0.73 10.71
CA LYS A 118 16.55 -0.05 9.94
C LYS A 118 17.74 0.34 10.84
N LYS A 119 17.48 0.84 12.05
CA LYS A 119 18.52 1.17 13.03
C LYS A 119 19.30 -0.08 13.45
N LYS A 120 18.60 -1.18 13.78
CA LYS A 120 19.23 -2.47 14.14
C LYS A 120 20.12 -3.01 13.02
N ARG A 121 19.64 -2.98 11.78
CA ARG A 121 20.44 -3.41 10.60
C ARG A 121 21.68 -2.54 10.41
N ALA A 122 21.57 -1.23 10.59
CA ALA A 122 22.72 -0.33 10.51
C ALA A 122 23.76 -0.60 11.62
N THR A 123 23.31 -0.89 12.84
CA THR A 123 24.19 -1.25 13.96
C THR A 123 24.83 -2.63 13.74
N GLN A 124 24.09 -3.62 13.26
CA GLN A 124 24.61 -4.95 12.92
C GLN A 124 25.69 -4.88 11.83
N ASN A 125 25.46 -4.10 10.76
CA ASN A 125 26.43 -3.90 9.68
C ASN A 125 27.70 -3.18 10.15
N ARG A 126 27.63 -2.39 11.23
CA ARG A 126 28.82 -1.77 11.85
C ARG A 126 29.61 -2.74 12.73
N ILE A 127 28.98 -3.83 13.19
CA ILE A 127 29.59 -4.82 14.09
C ILE A 127 30.19 -6.00 13.31
N GLN A 128 30.03 -6.10 11.98
CA GLN A 128 30.84 -7.01 11.16
C GLN A 128 32.21 -6.37 10.88
N PRO A 129 33.31 -6.86 11.49
CA PRO A 129 34.65 -6.52 11.03
C PRO A 129 34.86 -7.10 9.62
N PRO A 130 35.73 -6.51 8.79
CA PRO A 130 36.14 -7.11 7.53
C PRO A 130 37.02 -8.34 7.84
N TRP A 131 36.38 -9.48 8.14
CA TRP A 131 37.06 -10.76 8.23
C TRP A 131 37.42 -11.23 6.82
N HIS A 132 38.43 -10.61 6.21
CA HIS A 132 39.33 -11.22 5.23
C HIS A 132 40.58 -10.35 5.10
N CYS A 133 41.34 -10.21 6.19
CA CYS A 133 42.77 -10.03 6.05
C CYS A 133 43.36 -11.38 5.61
N ARG A 134 43.43 -11.62 4.29
CA ARG A 134 44.32 -12.63 3.73
C ARG A 134 45.75 -12.15 3.99
N ILE A 135 46.34 -12.62 5.07
CA ILE A 135 47.79 -12.63 5.23
C ILE A 135 48.28 -13.80 4.38
N TYR A 136 48.87 -13.51 3.23
CA TYR A 136 49.81 -14.42 2.58
C TYR A 136 51.17 -13.75 2.63
N SER A 137 52.03 -14.32 3.48
CA SER A 137 53.48 -14.10 3.53
C SER A 137 54.16 -14.93 2.46
#